data_AF-A0A7V7NWT3-F1
#
_entry.id   AF-A0A7V7NWT3-F1
#
_cell.length_a   1.000
_cell.length_b   1.000
_cell.length_c   1.000
_cell.angle_alpha   90.00
_cell.angle_beta   90.00
_cell.angle_gamma   90.00
#
_symmetry.space_group_name_H-M   'P 1'
#
loop_
_entity.id
_entity.type
_entity.pdbx_description
1 polymer ?
#
loop_
_entity_poly.entity_id
_entity_poly.type
_entity_poly.pdbx_seq_one_letter_code
_entity_poly.pdbx_strand_id
1 'polypeptide(L)'
;MKITLTPKEGSNTFNPVANVSLSEVIELLEIGTERKLTAAETTIALPILEGLKVSHEEFTLRDVITKFKTVNELTNFAELCESIFLTGGDYSQLLTTSQA
;
A
#
# COMPACT_ATOMS: atom_id res chain seq x y z
N MET A 1 12.77 -9.09 -6.51
CA MET A 1 13.03 -8.88 -5.07
C MET A 1 11.91 -9.53 -4.28
N LYS A 2 12.15 -9.96 -3.04
CA LYS A 2 11.12 -10.56 -2.17
C LYS A 2 10.72 -9.51 -1.13
N ILE A 3 9.52 -8.96 -1.24
CA ILE A 3 8.97 -8.04 -0.25
C ILE A 3 8.75 -8.82 1.05
N THR A 4 9.33 -8.35 2.16
CA THR A 4 9.16 -8.98 3.47
C THR A 4 8.19 -8.13 4.28
N LEU A 5 6.95 -8.59 4.38
CA LEU A 5 5.93 -7.94 5.21
C LEU A 5 6.07 -8.43 6.65
N THR A 6 6.78 -7.67 7.47
CA THR A 6 6.86 -7.91 8.92
C THR A 6 5.69 -7.21 9.61
N PRO A 7 4.72 -7.97 10.17
CA PRO A 7 3.70 -7.36 11.02
C PRO A 7 4.40 -6.64 12.19
N LYS A 8 3.97 -5.42 12.49
CA LYS A 8 4.48 -4.68 13.64
C LYS A 8 4.06 -5.42 14.92
N GLU A 9 5.01 -5.97 15.65
CA GLU A 9 4.75 -6.58 16.95
C GLU A 9 4.06 -5.55 17.87
N GLY A 10 2.88 -5.90 18.40
CA GLY A 10 2.07 -5.05 19.28
C GLY A 10 0.93 -4.27 18.60
N SER A 11 0.75 -4.35 17.28
CA SER A 11 -0.39 -3.74 16.59
C SER A 11 -1.50 -4.77 16.32
N ASN A 12 -2.70 -4.54 16.86
CA ASN A 12 -3.87 -5.40 16.63
C ASN A 12 -4.43 -5.32 15.20
N THR A 13 -3.85 -4.45 14.34
CA THR A 13 -4.27 -4.26 12.96
C THR A 13 -3.09 -4.50 12.02
N PHE A 14 -3.24 -5.46 11.11
CA PHE A 14 -2.21 -5.75 10.09
C PHE A 14 -2.05 -4.52 9.18
N ASN A 15 -0.92 -3.81 9.31
CA ASN A 15 -0.55 -2.70 8.45
C ASN A 15 0.69 -3.08 7.61
N PRO A 16 0.51 -3.51 6.34
CA PRO A 16 1.61 -3.98 5.50
C PRO A 16 2.59 -2.87 5.11
N VAL A 17 2.22 -1.60 5.30
CA VAL A 17 3.08 -0.45 4.95
C VAL A 17 3.79 0.17 6.16
N ALA A 18 3.55 -0.33 7.39
CA ALA A 18 4.10 0.26 8.60
C ALA A 18 5.63 0.17 8.70
N ASN A 19 6.21 -0.95 8.25
CA ASN A 19 7.63 -1.28 8.44
C ASN A 19 8.44 -1.34 7.13
N VAL A 20 7.83 -0.99 6.00
CA VAL A 20 8.47 -1.09 4.68
C VAL A 20 8.89 0.29 4.16
N SER A 21 9.89 0.31 3.29
CA SER A 21 10.36 1.55 2.66
C SER A 21 9.31 2.10 1.69
N LEU A 22 9.35 3.41 1.39
CA LEU A 22 8.37 4.03 0.47
C LEU A 22 8.39 3.39 -0.92
N SER A 23 9.58 3.00 -1.40
CA SER A 23 9.72 2.24 -2.64
C SER A 23 9.06 0.86 -2.56
N GLU A 24 9.15 0.18 -1.42
CA GLU A 24 8.47 -1.11 -1.21
C GLU A 24 6.96 -0.96 -1.10
N VAL A 25 6.46 0.19 -0.61
CA VAL A 25 5.02 0.50 -0.66
C VAL A 25 4.56 0.56 -2.12
N ILE A 26 5.32 1.22 -3.00
CA ILE A 26 5.00 1.26 -4.43
C ILE A 26 5.04 -0.15 -5.03
N GLU A 27 6.12 -0.90 -4.80
CA GLU A 27 6.24 -2.27 -5.32
C GLU A 27 5.08 -3.17 -4.83
N LEU A 28 4.66 -3.02 -3.57
CA LEU A 28 3.51 -3.76 -3.04
C LEU A 28 2.22 -3.43 -3.78
N LEU A 29 1.96 -2.13 -4.04
CA LEU A 29 0.79 -1.70 -4.78
C LEU A 29 0.84 -2.19 -6.24
N GLU A 30 2.01 -2.14 -6.87
CA GLU A 30 2.21 -2.62 -8.24
C GLU A 30 2.00 -4.13 -8.37
N ILE A 31 2.49 -4.91 -7.40
CA ILE A 31 2.31 -6.36 -7.37
C ILE A 31 0.84 -6.71 -7.12
N GLY A 32 0.20 -6.07 -6.14
CA GLY A 32 -1.20 -6.37 -5.82
C GLY A 32 -2.16 -6.00 -6.94
N THR A 33 -1.87 -4.94 -7.70
CA THR A 33 -2.70 -4.51 -8.85
C THR A 33 -2.26 -5.10 -10.18
N GLU A 34 -1.16 -5.87 -10.20
CA GLU A 34 -0.48 -6.36 -11.42
C GLU A 34 -0.20 -5.24 -12.45
N ARG A 35 -0.13 -3.99 -11.98
CA ARG A 35 0.09 -2.80 -12.80
C ARG A 35 1.30 -2.04 -12.28
N LYS A 36 2.28 -1.85 -13.16
CA LYS A 36 3.42 -0.97 -12.87
C LYS A 36 3.06 0.50 -13.07
N LEU A 37 3.53 1.34 -12.17
CA LEU A 37 3.53 2.78 -12.35
C LEU A 37 4.57 3.15 -13.42
N THR A 38 4.21 4.11 -14.26
CA THR A 38 5.17 4.75 -15.16
C THR A 38 6.14 5.63 -14.37
N ALA A 39 7.28 5.97 -14.96
CA ALA A 39 8.25 6.87 -14.32
C ALA A 39 7.64 8.23 -13.91
N ALA A 40 6.67 8.73 -14.68
CA ALA A 40 5.93 9.95 -14.36
C ALA A 40 5.04 9.75 -13.12
N GLU A 41 4.25 8.68 -13.08
CA GLU A 41 3.42 8.35 -11.92
C GLU A 41 4.27 8.11 -10.66
N THR A 42 5.39 7.39 -10.76
CA THR A 42 6.32 7.16 -9.64
C THR A 42 6.92 8.46 -9.10
N THR A 43 7.26 9.40 -9.97
CA THR A 43 7.77 10.73 -9.58
C THR A 43 6.73 11.53 -8.80
N ILE A 44 5.44 11.28 -9.04
CA ILE A 44 4.33 11.91 -8.31
C ILE A 44 3.99 11.14 -7.03
N ALA A 45 4.03 9.82 -7.06
CA ALA A 45 3.67 8.95 -5.94
C ALA A 45 4.65 9.06 -4.76
N LEU A 46 5.96 9.11 -5.04
CA LEU A 46 7.01 9.20 -4.01
C LEU A 46 6.83 10.39 -3.05
N PRO A 47 6.70 11.65 -3.50
CA PRO A 47 6.55 12.79 -2.58
C PRO A 47 5.24 12.74 -1.79
N ILE A 48 4.18 12.10 -2.32
CA ILE A 48 2.92 11.90 -1.59
C ILE A 48 3.14 10.93 -0.42
N LEU A 49 3.85 9.82 -0.68
CA LEU A 49 4.20 8.84 0.34
C LEU A 49 5.13 9.44 1.41
N GLU A 50 6.08 10.28 1.02
CA GLU A 50 6.91 11.04 1.95
C GLU A 50 6.07 11.97 2.82
N GLY A 51 5.15 12.73 2.21
CA GLY A 51 4.25 13.62 2.94
C GLY A 51 3.34 12.90 3.93
N LEU A 52 2.86 11.70 3.58
CA LEU A 52 2.09 10.84 4.48
C LEU A 52 2.91 10.36 5.68
N LYS A 53 4.15 9.93 5.45
CA LYS A 53 5.08 9.49 6.50
C LYS A 53 5.47 10.61 7.47
N VAL A 54 5.55 11.85 6.99
CA VAL A 54 5.86 13.02 7.83
C VAL A 54 4.63 13.48 8.62
N SER A 55 3.43 13.39 8.04
CA SER A 55 2.20 13.90 8.66
C SER A 55 1.58 12.93 9.67
N HIS A 56 1.85 11.62 9.54
CA HIS A 56 1.28 10.58 10.39
C HIS A 56 2.40 9.73 10.99
N GLU A 57 2.33 9.47 12.30
CA GLU A 57 3.25 8.57 13.00
C GLU A 57 3.23 7.16 12.37
N GLU A 58 2.06 6.75 11.86
CA GLU A 58 1.87 5.55 11.03
C GLU A 58 0.79 5.83 9.99
N PHE A 59 1.09 5.66 8.69
CA PHE A 59 0.10 5.71 7.62
C PHE A 59 -0.32 4.29 7.19
N THR A 60 -1.52 4.14 6.65
CA THR A 60 -2.07 2.87 6.18
C THR A 60 -2.20 2.84 4.66
N LEU A 61 -2.44 1.64 4.07
CA LEU A 61 -2.79 1.52 2.66
C LEU A 61 -4.00 2.38 2.28
N ARG A 62 -4.98 2.51 3.18
CA ARG A 62 -6.15 3.36 2.96
C ARG A 62 -5.75 4.82 2.81
N ASP A 63 -4.81 5.32 3.62
CA ASP A 63 -4.33 6.70 3.52
C ASP A 63 -3.61 6.94 2.19
N VAL A 64 -2.75 6.00 1.77
CA VAL A 64 -2.05 6.05 0.48
C VAL A 64 -3.04 6.11 -0.68
N ILE A 65 -3.98 5.17 -0.71
CA ILE A 65 -4.99 5.07 -1.78
C ILE A 65 -5.84 6.34 -1.81
N THR A 66 -6.27 6.83 -0.64
CA THR A 66 -7.06 8.08 -0.54
C THR A 66 -6.29 9.26 -1.09
N LYS A 67 -4.99 9.41 -0.78
CA LYS A 67 -4.17 10.48 -1.33
C LYS A 67 -3.95 10.33 -2.83
N PHE A 68 -3.68 9.13 -3.32
CA PHE A 68 -3.51 8.90 -4.76
C PHE A 68 -4.79 9.22 -5.55
N LYS A 69 -5.98 8.96 -5.00
CA LYS A 69 -7.27 9.37 -5.60
C LYS A 69 -7.45 10.88 -5.72
N THR A 70 -6.73 11.69 -4.95
CA THR A 70 -6.78 13.16 -5.08
C THR A 70 -5.92 13.69 -6.23
N VAL A 71 -5.11 12.82 -6.86
CA VAL A 71 -4.20 13.17 -7.95
C VAL A 71 -4.70 12.53 -9.24
N ASN A 72 -5.00 13.36 -10.23
CA ASN A 72 -5.62 12.91 -11.48
C ASN A 72 -4.79 11.83 -12.20
N GLU A 73 -3.47 12.01 -12.27
CA GLU A 73 -2.55 11.04 -12.89
C GLU A 73 -2.52 9.68 -12.16
N LEU A 74 -2.77 9.65 -10.85
CA LEU A 74 -2.75 8.42 -10.05
C LEU A 74 -4.13 7.84 -9.81
N THR A 75 -5.21 8.54 -10.21
CA THR A 75 -6.58 8.17 -9.84
C THR A 75 -6.94 6.75 -10.31
N ASN A 76 -6.63 6.42 -11.56
CA ASN A 76 -6.92 5.09 -12.10
C ASN A 76 -6.13 3.98 -11.37
N PHE A 77 -4.87 4.24 -11.02
CA PHE A 77 -4.06 3.30 -10.23
C PHE A 77 -4.63 3.15 -8.81
N ALA A 78 -5.07 4.25 -8.21
CA ALA A 78 -5.64 4.28 -6.89
C ALA A 78 -6.99 3.55 -6.82
N GLU A 79 -7.82 3.64 -7.85
CA GLU A 79 -9.07 2.87 -7.95
C GLU A 79 -8.82 1.36 -8.05
N LEU A 80 -7.79 0.94 -8.80
CA LEU A 80 -7.34 -0.46 -8.82
C LEU A 80 -6.86 -0.92 -7.44
N CYS A 81 -6.03 -0.09 -6.78
CA CYS A 81 -5.58 -0.37 -5.43
C CYS A 81 -6.75 -0.46 -4.44
N GLU A 82 -7.73 0.45 -4.54
CA GLU A 82 -8.95 0.42 -3.71
C GLU A 82 -9.74 -0.86 -3.96
N SER A 83 -9.88 -1.30 -5.21
CA SER A 83 -10.60 -2.54 -5.52
C SER A 83 -9.92 -3.77 -4.90
N ILE A 84 -8.61 -3.88 -5.02
CA ILE A 84 -7.82 -5.04 -4.55
C ILE A 84 -7.62 -5.03 -3.04
N PHE A 85 -7.26 -3.89 -2.46
CA PHE A 85 -6.86 -3.82 -1.06
C PHE A 85 -8.00 -3.40 -0.11
N LEU A 86 -9.01 -2.66 -0.61
CA LEU A 86 -10.06 -2.08 0.24
C LEU A 86 -11.47 -2.61 -0.05
N THR A 87 -11.79 -3.02 -1.29
CA THR A 87 -13.16 -3.35 -1.73
C THR A 87 -13.42 -4.85 -1.80
N GLY A 88 -12.40 -5.68 -2.02
CA GLY A 88 -12.52 -7.14 -1.99
C GLY A 88 -11.39 -7.76 -1.17
N GLY A 89 -11.69 -8.21 0.05
CA GLY A 89 -10.70 -8.95 0.83
C GLY A 89 -11.16 -9.23 2.25
N ASP A 90 -11.95 -10.29 2.41
CA ASP A 90 -11.81 -11.12 3.60
C ASP A 90 -10.32 -11.53 3.67
N TYR A 91 -9.55 -10.82 4.50
CA TYR A 91 -8.11 -11.07 4.66
C TYR A 91 -7.84 -12.48 5.22
N SER A 92 -8.87 -13.27 5.58
CA SER A 92 -8.71 -14.65 6.04
C SER A 92 -8.06 -15.57 5.00
N GLN A 93 -8.05 -15.22 3.70
CA GLN A 93 -7.34 -16.04 2.71
C GLN A 93 -5.84 -15.73 2.59
N LEU A 94 -5.39 -14.51 2.92
CA LEU A 94 -3.96 -14.19 3.07
C LEU A 94 -3.42 -14.67 4.44
N LEU A 95 -4.31 -14.84 5.41
CA LEU A 95 -4.09 -15.55 6.67
C LEU A 95 -4.46 -17.04 6.52
N THR A 96 -3.85 -17.75 5.56
CA THR A 96 -3.85 -19.22 5.63
C THR A 96 -2.97 -19.64 6.83
N THR A 97 -3.62 -19.68 7.99
CA THR A 97 -3.39 -20.59 9.12
C THR A 97 -2.00 -21.24 9.17
N SER A 98 -1.03 -20.56 9.79
CA SER A 98 0.02 -21.27 10.53
C SER A 98 -0.55 -21.72 11.87
N GLN A 99 -1.49 -22.66 11.84
CA GLN A 99 -1.86 -23.48 13.00
C GLN A 99 -2.29 -24.86 12.50
N ALA A 100 -1.33 -25.80 12.51
CA ALA A 100 -1.51 -27.20 12.85
C ALA A 100 -0.15 -27.77 13.23
#